data_AF-A0A5B7AE67-F1
#
_entry.id   AF-A0A5B7AE67-F1
#
_cell.length_a   1.000
_cell.length_b   1.000
_cell.length_c   1.000
_cell.angle_alpha   90.00
_cell.angle_beta   90.00
_cell.angle_gamma   90.00
#
_symmetry.space_group_name_H-M   'P 1'
#
loop_
_entity.id
_entity.type
_entity.pdbx_description
1 polymer ?
#
loop_
_entity_poly.entity_id
_entity_poly.type
_entity_poly.pdbx_seq_one_letter_code
_entity_poly.pdbx_strand_id
1 'polypeptide(L)'
;MFQYSMVLFWCNNMEEDLWLSRSLFVLGGQLLVCTEDFMQFGPLSEDASSSPYFLLDSCCSIIDVSEMVIEPGEILCVTLAIACTTSEFCPSDKADKVKEDASLTKEKPASGPMTWKLKWFSEDSLFKFATLLKAIHGGRTTSPLLVRCIS
;
A
#
# COMPACT_ATOMS: atom_id res chain seq x y z
N MET A 1 -3.04 13.96 1.93
CA MET A 1 -3.49 12.76 1.19
C MET A 1 -3.77 13.16 -0.25
N PHE A 2 -3.24 12.45 -1.24
CA PHE A 2 -3.41 12.78 -2.66
C PHE A 2 -4.51 11.98 -3.35
N GLN A 3 -4.67 10.71 -2.96
CA GLN A 3 -5.74 9.85 -3.45
C GLN A 3 -6.09 8.79 -2.40
N TYR A 4 -7.37 8.40 -2.41
CA TYR A 4 -7.92 7.26 -1.69
C TYR A 4 -8.74 6.41 -2.66
N SER A 5 -8.67 5.08 -2.55
CA SER A 5 -9.55 4.16 -3.28
C SER A 5 -9.68 2.83 -2.53
N MET A 6 -10.87 2.24 -2.57
CA MET A 6 -11.05 0.83 -2.20
C MET A 6 -10.62 -0.05 -3.36
N VAL A 7 -9.84 -1.09 -3.07
CA VAL A 7 -9.29 -2.01 -4.06
C VAL A 7 -9.33 -3.44 -3.52
N LEU A 8 -9.30 -4.43 -4.41
CA LEU A 8 -8.88 -5.77 -4.02
C LEU A 8 -7.35 -5.81 -4.12
N PHE A 9 -6.71 -6.16 -3.02
CA PHE A 9 -5.27 -6.23 -2.87
C PHE A 9 -4.82 -7.68 -2.81
N TRP A 10 -3.73 -7.96 -3.50
CA TRP A 10 -3.00 -9.20 -3.40
C TRP A 10 -1.50 -8.89 -3.38
N CYS A 11 -0.73 -9.67 -2.61
CA CYS A 11 0.72 -9.62 -2.67
C CYS A 11 1.33 -11.03 -2.64
N ASN A 12 2.53 -11.16 -3.18
CA ASN A 12 3.21 -12.45 -3.30
C ASN A 12 3.68 -13.09 -1.98
N ASN A 13 3.54 -12.38 -0.85
CA ASN A 13 3.76 -12.96 0.48
C ASN A 13 2.49 -13.60 1.06
N MET A 14 1.34 -13.46 0.40
CA MET A 14 0.08 -14.08 0.80
C MET A 14 -0.04 -15.48 0.19
N GLU A 15 -0.87 -16.34 0.78
CA GLU A 15 -1.26 -17.59 0.15
C GLU A 15 -1.85 -17.33 -1.25
N GLU A 16 -1.55 -18.24 -2.18
CA GLU A 16 -2.02 -18.14 -3.56
C GLU A 16 -3.56 -18.01 -3.57
N ASP A 17 -4.07 -17.10 -4.41
CA ASP A 17 -5.50 -16.81 -4.67
C ASP A 17 -6.31 -15.97 -3.66
N LEU A 18 -5.74 -15.47 -2.57
CA LEU A 18 -6.48 -14.62 -1.63
C LEU A 18 -6.43 -13.12 -2.00
N TRP A 19 -7.50 -12.63 -2.62
CA TRP A 19 -7.74 -11.20 -2.81
C TRP A 19 -8.44 -10.60 -1.60
N LEU A 20 -7.85 -9.55 -1.01
CA LEU A 20 -8.38 -8.90 0.19
C LEU A 20 -8.88 -7.50 -0.14
N SER A 21 -10.09 -7.16 0.32
CA SER A 21 -10.59 -5.79 0.25
C SER A 21 -9.75 -4.90 1.16
N ARG A 22 -9.14 -3.85 0.60
CA ARG A 22 -8.26 -2.94 1.32
C ARG A 22 -8.46 -1.49 0.88
N SER A 23 -8.19 -0.60 1.82
CA SER A 23 -8.10 0.83 1.61
C SER A 23 -6.71 1.20 1.10
N LEU A 24 -6.63 1.73 -0.12
CA LEU A 24 -5.38 2.21 -0.71
C LEU A 24 -5.29 3.74 -0.57
N PHE A 25 -4.19 4.20 0.02
CA PHE A 25 -3.86 5.62 0.15
C PHE A 25 -2.57 5.97 -0.58
N VAL A 26 -2.60 7.11 -1.26
CA VAL A 26 -1.40 7.77 -1.79
C VAL A 26 -1.12 8.99 -0.92
N LEU A 27 -0.08 8.91 -0.09
CA LEU A 27 0.24 9.95 0.89
C LEU A 27 1.73 10.24 0.89
N GLY A 28 2.12 11.52 0.73
CA GLY A 28 3.48 11.94 1.02
C GLY A 28 4.59 11.28 0.20
N GLY A 29 4.29 10.56 -0.87
CA GLY A 29 5.28 9.74 -1.60
C GLY A 29 5.29 8.27 -1.25
N GLN A 30 4.33 7.83 -0.45
CA GLN A 30 4.15 6.47 0.00
C GLN A 30 2.80 5.95 -0.48
N LEU A 31 2.77 4.65 -0.74
CA LEU A 31 1.55 3.88 -0.88
C LEU A 31 1.28 3.16 0.43
N LEU A 32 0.09 3.34 0.97
CA LEU A 32 -0.36 2.67 2.19
C LEU A 32 -1.57 1.82 1.84
N VAL A 33 -1.54 0.57 2.22
CA VAL A 33 -2.64 -0.38 2.14
C VAL A 33 -3.09 -0.64 3.57
N CYS A 34 -4.34 -0.37 3.86
CA CYS A 34 -4.90 -0.49 5.20
C CYS A 34 -6.10 -1.44 5.21
N THR A 35 -6.26 -2.15 6.31
CA THR A 35 -7.50 -2.85 6.67
C THR A 35 -8.40 -1.89 7.43
N GLU A 36 -9.69 -1.91 7.12
CA GLU A 36 -10.71 -1.16 7.87
C GLU A 36 -11.22 -2.01 9.04
N ASP A 37 -11.15 -1.45 10.25
CA ASP A 37 -11.79 -2.04 11.42
C ASP A 37 -13.21 -1.48 11.56
N PHE A 38 -14.17 -2.18 10.95
CA PHE A 38 -15.58 -1.81 11.03
C PHE A 38 -16.15 -1.86 12.45
N MET A 39 -15.47 -2.51 13.40
CA MET A 39 -15.90 -2.48 14.80
C MET A 39 -15.70 -1.09 15.42
N GLN A 40 -14.80 -0.28 14.85
CA GLN A 40 -14.61 1.13 15.20
C GLN A 40 -15.54 2.08 14.43
N PHE A 41 -16.40 1.55 13.57
CA PHE A 41 -17.41 2.34 12.85
C PHE A 41 -18.58 2.63 13.79
N GLY A 42 -18.45 3.66 14.61
CA GLY A 42 -19.43 4.03 15.64
C GLY A 42 -19.26 5.47 16.13
N PRO A 43 -20.14 5.96 17.03
CA PRO A 43 -19.99 7.28 17.62
C PRO A 43 -18.61 7.40 18.27
N LEU A 44 -17.96 8.57 18.13
CA LEU A 44 -16.69 8.87 18.80
C LEU A 44 -16.81 8.47 20.27
N SER A 45 -16.18 7.35 20.64
CA SER A 45 -15.95 7.05 22.04
C SER A 45 -15.00 8.14 22.55
N GLU A 46 -15.36 8.80 23.65
CA GLU A 46 -14.52 9.84 24.28
C GLU A 46 -13.19 9.26 24.83
N ASP A 47 -13.04 7.93 24.85
CA ASP A 47 -11.81 7.26 25.24
C ASP A 47 -10.78 7.29 24.09
N ALA A 48 -9.78 8.15 24.25
CA ALA A 48 -8.60 8.28 23.39
C ALA A 48 -7.70 7.02 23.31
N SER A 49 -8.13 5.89 23.89
CA SER A 49 -7.45 4.61 23.85
C SER A 49 -8.01 3.62 22.81
N SER A 50 -8.98 4.02 21.98
CA SER A 50 -9.53 3.15 20.93
C SER A 50 -8.54 2.91 19.79
N SER A 51 -8.53 1.67 19.27
CA SER A 51 -7.78 1.31 18.06
C SER A 51 -8.22 2.17 16.87
N PRO A 52 -7.32 2.61 15.98
CA PRO A 52 -7.70 3.43 14.83
C PRO A 52 -8.58 2.65 13.84
N TYR A 53 -9.49 3.34 13.14
CA TYR A 53 -10.36 2.75 12.10
C TYR A 53 -9.55 2.12 10.95
N PHE A 54 -8.40 2.70 10.60
CA PHE A 54 -7.49 2.13 9.62
C PHE A 54 -6.29 1.49 10.33
N LEU A 55 -6.09 0.21 10.10
CA LEU A 55 -4.90 -0.52 10.49
C LEU A 55 -4.00 -0.73 9.28
N LEU A 56 -2.73 -0.34 9.38
CA LEU A 56 -1.77 -0.50 8.28
C LEU A 56 -1.53 -2.00 8.03
N ASP A 57 -1.77 -2.42 6.80
CA ASP A 57 -1.57 -3.80 6.33
C ASP A 57 -0.25 -3.92 5.55
N SER A 58 -0.01 -3.01 4.62
CA SER A 58 1.22 -2.98 3.82
C SER A 58 1.56 -1.56 3.39
N CYS A 59 2.83 -1.28 3.15
CA CYS A 59 3.27 0.03 2.65
C CYS A 59 4.51 -0.11 1.76
N CYS A 60 4.70 0.86 0.87
CA CYS A 60 5.95 1.02 0.13
C CYS A 60 6.19 2.48 -0.22
N SER A 61 7.45 2.84 -0.45
CA SER A 61 7.78 4.13 -1.05
C SER A 61 7.49 4.09 -2.55
N ILE A 62 6.94 5.18 -3.08
CA ILE A 62 6.66 5.27 -4.52
C ILE A 62 7.96 5.21 -5.34
N ILE A 63 9.08 5.67 -4.79
CA ILE A 63 10.39 5.63 -5.47
C ILE A 63 10.94 4.20 -5.61
N ASP A 64 10.45 3.26 -4.80
CA ASP A 64 10.86 1.85 -4.85
C ASP A 64 10.05 1.06 -5.88
N VAL A 65 9.00 1.67 -6.47
CA VAL A 65 8.24 1.04 -7.56
C VAL A 65 9.10 1.05 -8.81
N SER A 66 9.55 -0.12 -9.25
CA SER A 66 10.41 -0.28 -10.42
C SER A 66 9.61 -0.40 -11.71
N GLU A 67 8.42 -0.98 -11.65
CA GLU A 67 7.53 -1.18 -12.79
C GLU A 67 6.06 -1.10 -12.38
N MET A 68 5.26 -0.49 -13.24
CA MET A 68 3.79 -0.49 -13.16
C MET A 68 3.20 -1.09 -14.44
N VAL A 69 2.49 -2.21 -14.31
CA VAL A 69 1.76 -2.85 -15.40
C VAL A 69 0.27 -2.61 -15.22
N ILE A 70 -0.38 -2.08 -16.25
CA ILE A 70 -1.81 -1.74 -16.25
C ILE A 70 -2.53 -2.72 -17.18
N GLU A 71 -3.55 -3.38 -16.64
CA GLU A 71 -4.49 -4.29 -17.32
C GLU A 71 -5.90 -3.66 -17.29
N PRO A 72 -6.21 -2.71 -18.20
CA PRO A 72 -7.44 -1.93 -18.16
C PRO A 72 -8.65 -2.68 -18.76
N GLY A 73 -8.48 -3.93 -19.20
CA GLY A 73 -9.57 -4.77 -19.72
C GLY A 73 -10.57 -5.17 -18.63
N GLU A 74 -11.17 -6.36 -18.75
CA GLU A 74 -12.24 -6.82 -17.83
C GLU A 74 -11.82 -6.86 -16.35
N ILE A 75 -10.52 -6.89 -16.07
CA ILE A 75 -9.96 -7.10 -14.74
C ILE A 75 -9.69 -5.76 -14.02
N LEU A 76 -9.50 -4.63 -14.72
CA LEU A 76 -9.14 -3.33 -14.12
C LEU A 76 -8.03 -3.46 -13.07
N CYS A 77 -6.92 -4.10 -13.45
CA CYS A 77 -5.85 -4.47 -12.54
C CYS A 77 -4.59 -3.62 -12.77
N VAL A 78 -3.87 -3.29 -11.70
CA VAL A 78 -2.52 -2.76 -11.76
C VAL A 78 -1.60 -3.67 -10.97
N THR A 79 -0.52 -4.11 -11.60
CA THR A 79 0.57 -4.83 -10.95
C THR A 79 1.73 -3.87 -10.73
N LEU A 80 2.22 -3.79 -9.50
CA LEU A 80 3.39 -3.02 -9.10
C LEU A 80 4.51 -3.99 -8.75
N ALA A 81 5.65 -3.86 -9.43
CA ALA A 81 6.90 -4.46 -8.99
C ALA A 81 7.61 -3.46 -8.08
N ILE A 82 7.91 -3.88 -6.86
CA ILE A 82 8.57 -3.06 -5.86
C ILE A 82 9.98 -3.62 -5.67
N ALA A 83 10.98 -2.80 -5.98
CA ALA A 83 12.36 -3.09 -5.68
C ALA A 83 12.52 -3.13 -4.16
N CYS A 84 12.94 -4.27 -3.61
CA CYS A 84 13.28 -4.37 -2.19
C CYS A 84 14.51 -3.53 -1.89
N THR A 85 14.32 -2.25 -1.59
CA THR A 85 15.26 -1.49 -0.78
C THR A 85 14.74 -1.58 0.65
N THR A 86 15.65 -1.86 1.59
CA THR A 86 15.34 -1.95 3.02
C THR A 86 14.86 -0.60 3.53
N SER A 87 13.59 -0.26 3.30
CA SER A 87 12.93 0.88 3.91
C SER A 87 11.87 0.32 4.85
N GLU A 88 12.31 -0.06 6.04
CA GLU A 88 11.41 -0.21 7.17
C GLU A 88 10.60 1.08 7.27
N PHE A 89 9.28 0.96 7.14
CA PHE A 89 8.39 2.06 7.44
C PHE A 89 8.39 2.20 8.96
N CYS A 90 9.25 3.06 9.49
CA CYS A 90 9.11 3.51 10.87
C CYS A 90 8.07 4.64 10.86
N PRO A 91 6.84 4.45 11.37
CA PRO A 91 6.05 5.58 11.81
C PRO A 91 6.83 6.23 12.96
N SER A 92 7.64 7.23 12.62
CA SER A 92 8.32 8.05 13.60
C SER A 92 7.27 8.91 14.29
N ASP A 93 6.74 8.40 15.40
CA ASP A 93 6.30 9.20 16.54
C ASP A 93 6.49 8.35 17.81
N LYS A 94 7.75 8.23 18.25
CA LYS A 94 8.08 7.86 19.63
C LYS A 94 8.63 9.09 20.33
N ALA A 95 7.75 9.81 21.01
CA ALA A 95 8.11 10.46 22.26
C ALA A 95 7.58 9.59 23.41
N ASP A 96 8.54 9.09 24.18
CA ASP A 96 8.45 8.50 25.52
C ASP A 96 8.12 7.01 25.75
N LYS A 97 8.83 6.51 26.76
CA LYS A 97 9.20 5.13 27.13
C LYS A 97 8.00 4.35 27.71
N VAL A 98 7.94 3.01 27.69
CA VAL A 98 8.59 2.08 28.65
C VAL A 98 8.54 0.61 28.11
N LYS A 99 9.63 -0.12 28.42
CA LYS A 99 9.95 -1.57 28.43
C LYS A 99 8.79 -2.59 28.29
N GLU A 100 8.87 -3.53 27.36
CA GLU A 100 9.46 -4.90 27.45
C GLU A 100 8.38 -5.97 27.69
N ASP A 101 7.96 -6.67 26.64
CA ASP A 101 7.85 -8.13 26.69
C ASP A 101 8.03 -8.72 25.28
N ALA A 102 8.72 -9.85 25.24
CA ALA A 102 9.24 -10.47 24.04
C ALA A 102 8.22 -11.46 23.45
N SER A 103 7.76 -11.19 22.23
CA SER A 103 7.46 -12.25 21.26
C SER A 103 7.78 -11.74 19.85
N LEU A 104 9.08 -11.74 19.57
CA LEU A 104 9.61 -11.51 18.24
C LEU A 104 9.26 -12.72 17.35
N THR A 105 8.10 -12.70 16.70
CA THR A 105 8.00 -13.27 15.35
C THR A 105 8.79 -12.37 14.42
N LYS A 106 10.12 -12.54 14.45
CA LYS A 106 11.00 -12.08 13.38
C LYS A 106 10.63 -12.88 12.14
N GLU A 107 9.64 -12.40 11.39
CA GLU A 107 9.48 -12.84 10.03
C GLU A 107 10.72 -12.42 9.25
N LYS A 108 11.45 -13.45 8.83
CA LYS A 108 12.62 -13.38 7.96
C LYS A 108 12.22 -12.53 6.74
N PRO A 109 12.96 -11.46 6.38
CA PRO A 109 12.60 -10.71 5.18
C PRO A 109 12.73 -11.66 4.01
N ALA A 110 11.61 -11.95 3.35
CA ALA A 110 11.61 -12.62 2.07
C ALA A 110 12.47 -11.74 1.14
N SER A 111 13.70 -12.17 0.90
CA SER A 111 14.74 -11.44 0.17
C SER A 111 14.50 -11.48 -1.34
N GLY A 112 13.25 -11.33 -1.77
CA GLY A 112 12.81 -11.28 -3.16
C GLY A 112 12.07 -9.97 -3.46
N PRO A 113 11.91 -9.61 -4.74
CA PRO A 113 11.09 -8.48 -5.14
C PRO A 113 9.64 -8.68 -4.66
N MET A 114 9.07 -7.62 -4.07
CA MET A 114 7.69 -7.61 -3.62
C MET A 114 6.78 -7.23 -4.79
N THR A 115 5.73 -8.01 -5.02
CA THR A 115 4.78 -7.74 -6.10
C THR A 115 3.42 -7.47 -5.49
N TRP A 116 2.85 -6.31 -5.81
CA TRP A 116 1.48 -5.97 -5.44
C TRP A 116 0.59 -6.05 -6.67
N LYS A 117 -0.56 -6.71 -6.55
CA LYS A 117 -1.64 -6.60 -7.51
C LYS A 117 -2.80 -5.88 -6.85
N LEU A 118 -3.33 -4.90 -7.56
CA LEU A 118 -4.40 -4.03 -7.10
C LEU A 118 -5.50 -4.11 -8.15
N LYS A 119 -6.73 -4.42 -7.74
CA LYS A 119 -7.89 -4.48 -8.63
C LYS A 119 -8.85 -3.35 -8.28
N TRP A 120 -9.22 -2.55 -9.28
CA TRP A 120 -10.12 -1.41 -9.10
C TRP A 120 -11.56 -1.76 -9.45
N PHE A 121 -12.47 -1.00 -8.83
CA PHE A 121 -13.90 -1.05 -9.15
C PHE A 121 -14.31 0.02 -10.18
N SER A 122 -13.38 0.89 -10.59
CA SER A 122 -13.64 1.97 -11.54
C SER A 122 -12.39 2.28 -12.36
N GLU A 123 -12.56 2.30 -13.68
CA GLU A 123 -11.51 2.64 -14.65
C GLU A 123 -10.96 4.06 -14.44
N ASP A 124 -11.82 5.05 -14.18
CA ASP A 124 -11.41 6.43 -13.90
C ASP A 124 -10.51 6.52 -12.66
N SER A 125 -10.85 5.81 -11.59
CA SER A 125 -10.04 5.78 -10.36
C SER A 125 -8.67 5.11 -10.57
N LEU A 126 -8.61 4.08 -11.44
CA LEU A 126 -7.38 3.41 -11.84
C LEU A 126 -6.48 4.36 -12.64
N PHE A 127 -7.02 5.08 -13.62
CA PHE A 127 -6.22 6.01 -14.42
C PHE A 127 -5.76 7.23 -13.62
N LYS A 128 -6.59 7.73 -12.69
CA LYS A 128 -6.17 8.75 -11.71
C LYS A 128 -5.00 8.27 -10.88
N PHE A 129 -5.07 7.03 -10.36
CA PHE A 129 -3.98 6.41 -9.62
C PHE A 129 -2.71 6.32 -10.46
N ALA A 130 -2.80 5.75 -11.66
CA ALA A 130 -1.65 5.59 -12.55
C ALA A 130 -0.99 6.92 -12.91
N THR A 131 -1.80 7.96 -13.16
CA THR A 131 -1.30 9.31 -13.47
C THR A 131 -0.61 9.92 -12.26
N LEU A 132 -1.21 9.81 -11.08
CA LEU A 132 -0.67 10.33 -9.83
C LEU A 132 0.65 9.63 -9.46
N LEU A 133 0.70 8.31 -9.57
CA LEU A 133 1.89 7.53 -9.28
C LEU A 133 3.07 7.92 -10.19
N LYS A 134 2.82 8.06 -11.49
CA LYS A 134 3.83 8.53 -12.46
C LYS A 134 4.34 9.93 -12.12
N ALA A 135 3.42 10.87 -11.82
CA ALA A 135 3.78 12.24 -11.49
C ALA A 135 4.63 12.32 -10.23
N ILE A 136 4.25 11.58 -9.18
CA ILE A 136 4.98 11.55 -7.92
C ILE A 136 6.36 10.89 -8.09
N HIS A 137 6.42 9.74 -8.78
CA HIS A 137 7.68 9.05 -9.03
C HIS A 137 8.62 9.94 -9.84
N GLY A 138 8.16 10.51 -10.95
CA GLY A 138 8.98 11.41 -11.79
C GLY A 138 9.41 12.71 -11.10
N GLY A 139 8.69 13.17 -10.08
CA GLY A 139 9.11 14.29 -9.24
C GLY A 139 10.19 13.94 -8.21
N ARG A 140 10.49 12.65 -8.00
CA ARG A 140 11.40 12.16 -6.96
C ARG A 140 12.59 11.37 -7.47
N THR A 141 12.50 10.81 -8.68
CA THR A 141 13.56 10.04 -9.32
C THR A 141 14.05 10.73 -10.58
N THR A 142 15.30 10.46 -10.97
CA THR A 142 15.86 10.93 -12.24
C THR A 142 15.46 10.04 -13.43
N SER A 143 15.13 8.77 -13.17
CA SER A 143 14.60 7.84 -14.17
C SER A 143 13.07 7.84 -14.17
N PRO A 144 12.41 7.81 -15.35
CA PRO A 144 10.97 7.65 -15.41
C PRO A 144 10.55 6.26 -14.90
N LEU A 145 9.38 6.18 -14.29
CA LEU A 145 8.75 4.91 -13.93
C LEU A 145 8.48 4.09 -15.21
N LEU A 146 8.91 2.83 -15.22
CA LEU A 146 8.59 1.92 -16.32
C LEU A 146 7.09 1.58 -16.26
N VAL A 147 6.36 1.91 -17.33
CA VAL A 147 4.91 1.67 -17.40
C VAL A 147 4.58 0.85 -18.62
N ARG A 148 3.87 -0.27 -18.42
CA ARG A 148 3.35 -1.11 -19.49
C ARG A 148 1.83 -1.17 -19.43
N CYS A 149 1.18 -1.09 -20.58
CA CYS A 149 -0.25 -1.33 -20.69
C CYS A 149 -0.40 -2.62 -21.51
N ILE A 150 -1.08 -3.61 -20.95
CA ILE A 150 -1.34 -4.89 -21.62
C ILE A 150 -2.86 -5.08 -21.73
N SER A 151 -3.30 -5.56 -22.89
CA SER A 151 -4.71 -5.80 -23.24
C SER A 151 -4.95 -7.27 -23.50
#